data_AF-A0A9D7W561-F1
#
_entry.id   AF-A0A9D7W561-F1
#
_cell.length_a   1.000
_cell.length_b   1.000
_cell.length_c   1.000
_cell.angle_alpha   90.00
_cell.angle_beta   90.00
_cell.angle_gamma   90.00
#
_symmetry.space_group_name_H-M   'P 1'
#
loop_
_entity.id
_entity.type
_entity.pdbx_description
1 polymer ?
#
loop_
_entity_poly.entity_id
_entity_poly.type
_entity_poly.pdbx_seq_one_letter_code
_entity_poly.pdbx_strand_id
1 'polypeptide(L)'
;MNYLSHYYFDRDEDNKYYNIGLILPDLARSHIAKLRINPYKNITFTTKEISSMNDGCNKHFASDRKFHNWMTFVELTNKATDMIRESGDKDINRDYFITHIMVEILLDKILLDKNPSLADDFYAMIDSVEMDWILKFMRYAGLQDDELWKGQHRRFMKAGFLKSYTSIENVIAAVEGVCANLGMIELNDDQRNLLIEICEAIEPELARSIDALEIQLL
;
A
#
# COMPACT_ATOMS: atom_id res chain seq x y z
N MET A 1 4.28 3.55 -1.31
CA MET A 1 4.10 2.17 -1.83
C MET A 1 2.82 1.61 -1.21
N ASN A 2 2.22 0.58 -1.83
CA ASN A 2 1.07 -0.11 -1.25
C ASN A 2 1.50 -1.33 -0.40
N TYR A 3 0.54 -2.01 0.22
CA TYR A 3 0.76 -3.08 1.19
C TYR A 3 1.67 -4.21 0.71
N LEU A 4 1.44 -4.78 -0.48
CA LEU A 4 2.23 -5.93 -0.94
C LEU A 4 3.65 -5.53 -1.31
N SER A 5 3.83 -4.35 -1.90
CA SER A 5 5.15 -3.81 -2.20
C SER A 5 5.99 -3.64 -0.93
N HIS A 6 5.44 -3.03 0.14
CA HIS A 6 6.14 -2.95 1.42
C HIS A 6 6.53 -4.33 1.96
N TYR A 7 5.62 -5.30 1.90
CA TYR A 7 5.90 -6.64 2.37
C TYR A 7 6.94 -7.37 1.50
N TYR A 8 6.88 -7.21 0.18
CA TYR A 8 7.75 -7.92 -0.75
C TYR A 8 9.20 -7.45 -0.62
N PHE A 9 9.44 -6.13 -0.66
CA PHE A 9 10.79 -5.58 -0.72
C PHE A 9 11.50 -5.52 0.62
N ASP A 10 10.74 -5.32 1.70
CA ASP A 10 11.34 -4.95 2.99
C ASP A 10 11.23 -6.02 4.07
N ARG A 11 10.53 -7.14 3.84
CA ARG A 11 10.32 -8.17 4.88
C ARG A 11 11.63 -8.77 5.39
N ASP A 12 11.57 -9.18 6.65
CA ASP A 12 12.54 -10.04 7.32
C ASP A 12 11.87 -11.40 7.59
N GLU A 13 12.38 -12.46 6.97
CA GLU A 13 11.76 -13.81 7.02
C GLU A 13 11.60 -14.34 8.44
N ASP A 14 12.47 -13.93 9.37
CA ASP A 14 12.49 -14.44 10.75
C ASP A 14 11.84 -13.47 11.75
N ASN A 15 11.24 -12.36 11.28
CA ASN A 15 10.75 -11.30 12.16
C ASN A 15 9.34 -10.81 11.83
N LYS A 16 8.33 -11.60 12.23
CA LYS A 16 6.91 -11.25 12.09
C LYS A 16 6.53 -9.90 12.71
N TYR A 17 7.18 -9.49 13.81
CA TYR A 17 6.89 -8.22 14.48
C TYR A 17 7.44 -7.03 13.68
N TYR A 18 8.61 -7.18 13.06
CA TYR A 18 9.11 -6.20 12.10
C TYR A 18 8.20 -6.12 10.87
N ASN A 19 7.81 -7.27 10.32
CA ASN A 19 6.99 -7.33 9.12
C ASN A 19 5.62 -6.67 9.30
N ILE A 20 4.92 -6.93 10.40
CA ILE A 20 3.66 -6.20 10.67
C ILE A 20 3.92 -4.70 10.84
N GLY A 21 5.08 -4.31 11.39
CA GLY A 21 5.52 -2.92 11.47
C GLY A 21 5.63 -2.23 10.12
N LEU A 22 5.96 -2.95 9.04
CA LEU A 22 5.96 -2.40 7.67
C LEU A 22 4.55 -1.99 7.19
N ILE A 23 3.51 -2.58 7.78
CA ILE A 23 2.11 -2.51 7.29
C ILE A 23 1.24 -1.63 8.19
N LEU A 24 1.56 -1.57 9.49
CA LEU A 24 0.79 -0.82 10.49
C LEU A 24 0.59 0.67 10.17
N PRO A 25 1.55 1.42 9.59
CA PRO A 25 1.33 2.83 9.26
C PRO A 25 0.10 3.06 8.36
N ASP A 26 -0.08 2.23 7.33
CA ASP A 26 -1.20 2.31 6.41
C ASP A 26 -2.48 1.74 7.01
N LEU A 27 -2.40 0.59 7.69
CA LEU A 27 -3.55 0.02 8.40
C LEU A 27 -4.11 0.98 9.43
N ALA A 28 -3.25 1.69 10.18
CA ALA A 28 -3.66 2.68 11.16
C ALA A 28 -4.58 3.73 10.56
N ARG A 29 -4.14 4.33 9.45
CA ARG A 29 -4.87 5.38 8.76
C ARG A 29 -6.14 4.84 8.08
N SER A 30 -6.07 3.63 7.51
CA SER A 30 -7.22 2.96 6.87
C SER A 30 -8.30 2.58 7.88
N HIS A 31 -7.91 2.06 9.05
CA HIS A 31 -8.85 1.60 10.07
C HIS A 31 -9.46 2.76 10.86
N ILE A 32 -8.63 3.75 11.22
CA ILE A 32 -9.02 4.88 12.03
C ILE A 32 -8.41 6.13 11.41
N ALA A 33 -9.22 6.90 10.69
CA ALA A 33 -8.75 8.03 9.86
C ALA A 33 -7.91 9.09 10.58
N LYS A 34 -7.99 9.20 11.92
CA LYS A 34 -7.19 10.13 12.74
C LYS A 34 -5.96 9.49 13.40
N LEU A 35 -5.83 8.17 13.40
CA LEU A 35 -4.71 7.46 14.01
C LEU A 35 -3.49 7.55 13.10
N ARG A 36 -2.35 7.97 13.65
CA ARG A 36 -1.09 8.13 12.92
C ARG A 36 0.03 7.53 13.74
N ILE A 37 0.81 6.66 13.11
CA ILE A 37 2.02 6.12 13.71
C ILE A 37 3.17 7.07 13.38
N ASN A 38 3.80 7.61 14.42
CA ASN A 38 5.06 8.33 14.32
C ASN A 38 6.12 7.48 15.01
N PRO A 39 6.88 6.66 14.26
CA PRO A 39 7.83 5.75 14.87
C PRO A 39 8.95 6.54 15.53
N TYR A 40 9.40 6.01 16.65
CA TYR A 40 10.45 6.61 17.43
C TYR A 40 11.81 6.21 16.87
N LYS A 41 12.67 7.18 16.59
CA LYS A 41 14.02 6.90 16.06
C LYS A 41 15.07 6.70 17.16
N ASN A 42 14.83 7.27 18.33
CA ASN A 42 15.82 7.35 19.42
C ASN A 42 15.25 6.85 20.76
N ILE A 43 14.25 5.97 20.73
CA ILE A 43 13.71 5.34 21.94
C ILE A 43 14.16 3.89 21.96
N THR A 44 14.81 3.51 23.06
CA THR A 44 15.08 2.11 23.37
C THR A 44 13.85 1.50 24.02
N PHE A 45 13.13 0.68 23.28
CA PHE A 45 12.07 -0.15 23.86
C PHE A 45 12.70 -1.32 24.60
N THR A 46 12.19 -1.62 25.81
CA THR A 46 12.65 -2.77 26.60
C THR A 46 12.07 -4.10 26.10
N THR A 47 11.12 -4.05 25.18
CA THR A 47 10.35 -5.20 24.68
C THR A 47 10.67 -5.43 23.20
N LYS A 48 11.15 -6.62 22.85
CA LYS A 48 11.65 -6.93 21.50
C LYS A 48 10.57 -6.76 20.43
N GLU A 49 9.34 -7.14 20.74
CA GLU A 49 8.18 -7.10 19.85
C GLU A 49 7.85 -5.65 19.47
N ILE A 50 7.77 -4.77 20.48
CA ILE A 50 7.52 -3.33 20.29
C ILE A 50 8.67 -2.67 19.54
N SER A 51 9.93 -3.01 19.90
CA SER A 51 11.10 -2.51 19.18
C SER A 51 11.06 -2.92 17.70
N SER A 52 10.78 -4.19 17.42
CA SER A 52 10.75 -4.71 16.05
C SER A 52 9.64 -4.06 15.22
N MET A 53 8.43 -3.89 15.78
CA MET A 53 7.35 -3.16 15.10
C MET A 53 7.74 -1.71 14.80
N ASN A 54 8.40 -1.04 15.75
CA ASN A 54 8.90 0.31 15.55
C ASN A 54 9.96 0.39 14.44
N ASP A 55 10.86 -0.58 14.38
CA ASP A 55 11.91 -0.67 13.35
C ASP A 55 11.29 -0.92 11.96
N GLY A 56 10.27 -1.79 11.89
CA GLY A 56 9.46 -2.00 10.68
C GLY A 56 8.77 -0.71 10.24
N CYS A 57 8.15 0.03 11.17
CA CYS A 57 7.53 1.32 10.86
C CYS A 57 8.58 2.33 10.35
N ASN A 58 9.76 2.40 10.96
CA ASN A 58 10.86 3.25 10.48
C ASN A 58 11.30 2.89 9.06
N LYS A 59 11.40 1.58 8.76
CA LYS A 59 11.72 1.11 7.40
C LYS A 59 10.62 1.48 6.41
N HIS A 60 9.34 1.27 6.75
CA HIS A 60 8.20 1.68 5.92
C HIS A 60 8.35 3.13 5.44
N PHE A 61 8.54 4.10 6.35
CA PHE A 61 8.69 5.52 5.96
C PHE A 61 9.97 5.80 5.16
N ALA A 62 11.06 5.06 5.43
CA ALA A 62 12.30 5.21 4.67
C ALA A 62 12.12 4.72 3.23
N SER A 63 11.50 3.55 3.04
CA SER A 63 11.19 2.97 1.74
C SER A 63 10.18 3.80 0.98
N ASP A 64 9.14 4.31 1.64
CA ASP A 64 8.16 5.22 1.04
C ASP A 64 8.83 6.47 0.47
N ARG A 65 9.69 7.11 1.27
CA ARG A 65 10.48 8.24 0.80
C ARG A 65 11.33 7.85 -0.41
N LYS A 66 12.01 6.71 -0.39
CA LYS A 66 12.84 6.27 -1.52
C LYS A 66 11.99 6.02 -2.78
N PHE A 67 10.86 5.35 -2.63
CA PHE A 67 9.93 5.04 -3.72
C PHE A 67 9.31 6.29 -4.34
N HIS A 68 8.83 7.24 -3.55
CA HIS A 68 8.25 8.48 -4.09
C HIS A 68 9.31 9.40 -4.73
N ASN A 69 10.60 9.15 -4.51
CA ASN A 69 11.71 9.82 -5.21
C ASN A 69 12.34 8.95 -6.32
N TRP A 70 11.83 7.74 -6.54
CA TRP A 70 12.32 6.87 -7.59
C TRP A 70 11.86 7.41 -8.95
N MET A 71 12.82 7.65 -9.85
CA MET A 71 12.56 8.35 -11.11
C MET A 71 11.46 7.68 -11.94
N THR A 72 11.48 6.35 -12.06
CA THR A 72 10.45 5.61 -12.80
C THR A 72 9.05 5.82 -12.24
N PHE A 73 8.89 5.83 -10.90
CA PHE A 73 7.57 6.10 -10.30
C PHE A 73 7.09 7.51 -10.66
N VAL A 74 7.96 8.50 -10.56
CA VAL A 74 7.64 9.90 -10.88
C VAL A 74 7.28 10.05 -12.36
N GLU A 75 8.08 9.49 -13.26
CA GLU A 75 7.88 9.55 -14.71
C GLU A 75 6.58 8.86 -15.13
N LEU A 76 6.33 7.64 -14.64
CA LEU A 76 5.11 6.89 -14.98
C LEU A 76 3.85 7.54 -14.42
N THR A 77 3.91 8.08 -13.20
CA THR A 77 2.79 8.83 -12.61
C THR A 77 2.48 10.09 -13.42
N ASN A 78 3.50 10.84 -13.81
CA ASN A 78 3.33 12.04 -14.65
C ASN A 78 2.78 11.69 -16.03
N LYS A 79 3.36 10.69 -16.70
CA LYS A 79 2.89 10.19 -18.00
C LYS A 79 1.43 9.76 -17.95
N ALA A 80 1.03 8.98 -16.95
CA ALA A 80 -0.36 8.59 -16.75
C ALA A 80 -1.29 9.80 -16.53
N THR A 81 -0.82 10.80 -15.77
CA THR A 81 -1.58 12.03 -15.51
C THR A 81 -1.76 12.85 -16.78
N ASP A 82 -0.72 12.97 -17.59
CA ASP A 82 -0.77 13.69 -18.85
C ASP A 82 -1.70 13.00 -19.85
N MET A 83 -1.72 11.66 -19.91
CA MET A 83 -2.69 10.91 -20.72
C MET A 83 -4.15 11.19 -20.33
N ILE A 84 -4.46 11.32 -19.02
CA ILE A 84 -5.80 11.76 -18.57
C ILE A 84 -6.10 13.16 -19.10
N ARG A 85 -5.17 14.11 -18.96
CA ARG A 85 -5.38 15.50 -19.38
C ARG A 85 -5.52 15.65 -20.90
N GLU A 86 -4.76 14.87 -21.66
CA GLU A 86 -4.78 14.85 -23.11
C GLU A 86 -6.07 14.24 -23.68
N SER A 87 -6.74 13.36 -22.93
CA SER A 87 -8.07 12.83 -23.30
C SER A 87 -9.14 13.94 -23.41
N GLY A 88 -8.92 15.06 -22.73
CA GLY A 88 -9.88 16.17 -22.64
C GLY A 88 -11.00 15.96 -21.61
N ASP A 89 -11.00 14.83 -20.88
CA ASP A 89 -11.94 14.58 -19.78
C ASP A 89 -11.61 15.50 -18.60
N LYS A 90 -12.56 16.38 -18.25
CA LYS A 90 -12.43 17.35 -17.15
C LYS A 90 -13.12 16.89 -15.86
N ASP A 91 -13.87 15.80 -15.93
CA ASP A 91 -14.65 15.28 -14.82
C ASP A 91 -13.80 14.34 -13.93
N ILE A 92 -12.72 13.78 -14.48
CA ILE A 92 -11.64 13.14 -13.70
C ILE A 92 -10.89 14.22 -12.90
N ASN A 93 -11.43 14.56 -11.73
CA ASN A 93 -10.77 15.46 -10.80
C ASN A 93 -9.69 14.74 -9.97
N ARG A 94 -8.70 15.49 -9.49
CA ARG A 94 -7.54 14.95 -8.75
C ARG A 94 -6.79 13.87 -9.55
N ASP A 95 -6.66 14.06 -10.85
CA ASP A 95 -5.95 13.20 -11.80
C ASP A 95 -4.62 12.65 -11.26
N TYR A 96 -3.75 13.51 -10.72
CA TYR A 96 -2.46 13.12 -10.17
C TYR A 96 -2.58 12.17 -8.96
N PHE A 97 -3.60 12.35 -8.12
CA PHE A 97 -3.84 11.43 -7.00
C PHE A 97 -4.30 10.06 -7.49
N ILE A 98 -5.20 10.04 -8.49
CA ILE A 98 -5.71 8.81 -9.10
C ILE A 98 -4.56 8.03 -9.75
N THR A 99 -3.71 8.68 -10.54
CA THR A 99 -2.59 8.03 -11.21
C THR A 99 -1.51 7.59 -10.23
N HIS A 100 -1.25 8.37 -9.18
CA HIS A 100 -0.32 8.00 -8.12
C HIS A 100 -0.71 6.66 -7.47
N ILE A 101 -1.97 6.54 -7.02
CA ILE A 101 -2.41 5.30 -6.38
C ILE A 101 -2.56 4.15 -7.39
N MET A 102 -2.95 4.45 -8.63
CA MET A 102 -3.01 3.47 -9.71
C MET A 102 -1.65 2.83 -9.98
N VAL A 103 -0.57 3.61 -10.01
CA VAL A 103 0.80 3.08 -10.18
C VAL A 103 1.22 2.22 -8.98
N GLU A 104 0.86 2.62 -7.75
CA GLU A 104 1.16 1.82 -6.54
C GLU A 104 0.42 0.48 -6.54
N ILE A 105 -0.85 0.45 -6.93
CA ILE A 105 -1.64 -0.80 -7.01
C ILE A 105 -1.20 -1.65 -8.20
N LEU A 106 -0.85 -1.04 -9.34
CA LEU A 106 -0.33 -1.74 -10.50
C LEU A 106 0.99 -2.46 -10.17
N LEU A 107 1.85 -1.84 -9.35
CA LEU A 107 3.05 -2.49 -8.84
C LEU A 107 2.72 -3.76 -8.04
N ASP A 108 1.75 -3.69 -7.12
CA ASP A 108 1.30 -4.85 -6.34
C ASP A 108 0.75 -5.98 -7.24
N LYS A 109 0.00 -5.63 -8.30
CA LYS A 109 -0.45 -6.60 -9.33
C LYS A 109 0.73 -7.28 -10.01
N ILE A 110 1.72 -6.52 -10.46
CA ILE A 110 2.91 -7.10 -11.14
C ILE A 110 3.68 -8.01 -10.19
N LEU A 111 3.78 -7.66 -8.90
CA LEU A 111 4.40 -8.52 -7.89
C LEU A 111 3.63 -9.84 -7.70
N LEU A 112 2.30 -9.81 -7.75
CA LEU A 112 1.47 -11.03 -7.70
C LEU A 112 1.61 -11.90 -8.94
N ASP A 113 1.74 -11.32 -10.13
CA ASP A 113 1.99 -12.11 -11.35
C ASP A 113 3.32 -12.87 -11.24
N LYS A 114 4.35 -12.23 -10.67
CA LYS A 114 5.66 -12.86 -10.44
C LYS A 114 5.65 -13.86 -9.29
N ASN A 115 4.85 -13.60 -8.25
CA ASN A 115 4.71 -14.46 -7.08
C ASN A 115 3.23 -14.62 -6.67
N PRO A 116 2.53 -15.63 -7.24
CA PRO A 116 1.10 -15.81 -6.97
C PRO A 116 0.74 -16.12 -5.51
N SER A 117 1.67 -16.61 -4.68
CA SER A 117 1.41 -16.85 -3.25
C SER A 117 1.59 -15.60 -2.40
N LEU A 118 2.11 -14.49 -2.95
CA LEU A 118 2.52 -13.32 -2.18
C LEU A 118 1.40 -12.76 -1.28
N ALA A 119 0.18 -12.67 -1.79
CA ALA A 119 -0.95 -12.19 -1.00
C ALA A 119 -1.32 -13.17 0.13
N ASP A 120 -1.27 -14.48 -0.13
CA ASP A 120 -1.53 -15.49 0.90
C ASP A 120 -0.45 -15.45 2.00
N ASP A 121 0.82 -15.34 1.59
CA ASP A 121 1.96 -15.21 2.51
C ASP A 121 1.86 -13.93 3.35
N PHE A 122 1.43 -12.82 2.74
CA PHE A 122 1.18 -11.56 3.42
C PHE A 122 0.11 -11.70 4.51
N TYR A 123 -1.04 -12.28 4.19
CA TYR A 123 -2.12 -12.45 5.17
C TYR A 123 -1.75 -13.47 6.24
N ALA A 124 -1.04 -14.55 5.89
CA ALA A 124 -0.53 -15.52 6.86
C ALA A 124 0.47 -14.88 7.83
N MET A 125 1.34 -14.00 7.35
CA MET A 125 2.26 -13.23 8.21
C MET A 125 1.47 -12.37 9.20
N ILE A 126 0.46 -11.62 8.74
CA ILE A 126 -0.34 -10.77 9.63
C ILE A 126 -1.07 -11.61 10.70
N ASP A 127 -1.68 -12.73 10.31
CA ASP A 127 -2.42 -13.62 11.21
C ASP A 127 -1.50 -14.28 12.27
N SER A 128 -0.21 -14.44 11.95
CA SER A 128 0.79 -15.02 12.87
C SER A 128 1.16 -14.11 14.05
N VAL A 129 0.81 -12.82 13.99
CA VAL A 129 1.18 -11.84 15.03
C VAL A 129 0.10 -11.76 16.10
N GLU A 130 0.51 -11.87 17.36
CA GLU A 130 -0.41 -11.78 18.49
C GLU A 130 -1.01 -10.38 18.60
N MET A 131 -2.34 -10.32 18.54
CA MET A 131 -3.10 -9.06 18.57
C MET A 131 -2.77 -8.19 19.79
N ASP A 132 -2.47 -8.79 20.94
CA ASP A 132 -2.12 -8.03 22.15
C ASP A 132 -0.85 -7.19 21.97
N TRP A 133 0.13 -7.68 21.20
CA TRP A 133 1.32 -6.92 20.86
C TRP A 133 1.00 -5.77 19.90
N ILE A 134 0.16 -6.02 18.89
CA ILE A 134 -0.31 -4.98 17.97
C ILE A 134 -1.01 -3.87 18.75
N LEU A 135 -1.99 -4.22 19.60
CA LEU A 135 -2.74 -3.24 20.40
C LEU A 135 -1.82 -2.45 21.34
N LYS A 136 -0.88 -3.14 22.01
CA LYS A 136 0.10 -2.46 22.87
C LYS A 136 0.93 -1.46 22.08
N PHE A 137 1.39 -1.81 20.87
CA PHE A 137 2.10 -0.88 19.99
C PHE A 137 1.21 0.29 19.55
N MET A 138 0.00 0.01 19.08
CA MET A 138 -0.94 1.02 18.59
C MET A 138 -1.37 2.03 19.65
N ARG A 139 -1.35 1.67 20.94
CA ARG A 139 -1.58 2.61 22.04
C ARG A 139 -0.48 3.68 22.17
N TYR A 140 0.78 3.37 21.80
CA TYR A 140 1.82 4.41 21.69
C TYR A 140 1.50 5.43 20.60
N ALA A 141 0.82 5.00 19.54
CA ALA A 141 0.31 5.88 18.48
C ALA A 141 -1.01 6.60 18.86
N GLY A 142 -1.53 6.38 20.07
CA GLY A 142 -2.73 7.04 20.57
C GLY A 142 -4.04 6.29 20.35
N LEU A 143 -4.02 4.98 20.02
CA LEU A 143 -5.22 4.17 19.96
C LEU A 143 -5.98 4.22 21.30
N GLN A 144 -7.28 4.54 21.25
CA GLN A 144 -8.17 4.63 22.42
C GLN A 144 -9.21 3.52 22.48
N ASP A 145 -9.50 2.87 21.35
CA ASP A 145 -10.57 1.89 21.22
C ASP A 145 -10.04 0.61 20.55
N ASP A 146 -9.69 -0.37 21.37
CA ASP A 146 -9.18 -1.66 20.91
C ASP A 146 -10.25 -2.46 20.14
N GLU A 147 -11.53 -2.34 20.48
CA GLU A 147 -12.60 -3.11 19.83
C GLU A 147 -12.89 -2.58 18.42
N LEU A 148 -12.80 -1.27 18.24
CA LEU A 148 -12.82 -0.65 16.91
C LEU A 148 -11.66 -1.18 16.06
N TRP A 149 -10.43 -1.20 16.61
CA TRP A 149 -9.26 -1.76 15.91
C TRP A 149 -9.48 -3.21 15.51
N LYS A 150 -9.84 -4.08 16.47
CA LYS A 150 -10.08 -5.50 16.23
C LYS A 150 -11.18 -5.72 15.19
N GLY A 151 -12.25 -4.91 15.22
CA GLY A 151 -13.34 -4.95 14.25
C GLY A 151 -12.88 -4.61 12.83
N GLN A 152 -12.11 -3.53 12.68
CA GLN A 152 -11.54 -3.12 11.38
C GLN A 152 -10.52 -4.16 10.88
N HIS A 153 -9.67 -4.67 11.75
CA HIS A 153 -8.69 -5.69 11.42
C HIS A 153 -9.35 -6.98 10.92
N ARG A 154 -10.39 -7.48 11.61
CA ARG A 154 -11.17 -8.64 11.13
C ARG A 154 -11.81 -8.39 9.77
N ARG A 155 -12.30 -7.17 9.50
CA ARG A 155 -12.85 -6.80 8.18
C ARG A 155 -11.76 -6.83 7.11
N PHE A 156 -10.58 -6.28 7.40
CA PHE A 156 -9.43 -6.29 6.51
C PHE A 156 -8.99 -7.71 6.16
N MET A 157 -8.79 -8.57 7.17
CA MET A 157 -8.41 -9.98 6.99
C MET A 157 -9.47 -10.76 6.22
N LYS A 158 -10.76 -10.54 6.52
CA LYS A 158 -11.87 -11.22 5.83
C LYS A 158 -12.00 -10.77 4.36
N ALA A 159 -11.80 -9.48 4.09
CA ALA A 159 -11.91 -8.94 2.74
C ALA A 159 -10.86 -9.56 1.81
N GLY A 160 -9.62 -9.74 2.31
CA GLY A 160 -8.57 -10.39 1.54
C GLY A 160 -8.28 -9.72 0.20
N PHE A 161 -8.58 -8.43 0.07
CA PHE A 161 -8.71 -7.75 -1.23
C PHE A 161 -7.41 -7.73 -2.04
N LEU A 162 -6.24 -7.83 -1.40
CA LEU A 162 -4.96 -7.89 -2.11
C LEU A 162 -4.89 -9.14 -3.02
N LYS A 163 -5.64 -10.20 -2.72
CA LYS A 163 -5.73 -11.40 -3.55
C LYS A 163 -6.44 -11.17 -4.89
N SER A 164 -7.21 -10.08 -5.01
CA SER A 164 -7.95 -9.79 -6.24
C SER A 164 -7.15 -8.99 -7.25
N TYR A 165 -5.91 -8.59 -6.98
CA TYR A 165 -5.07 -7.82 -7.91
C TYR A 165 -4.49 -8.70 -9.02
N THR A 166 -5.37 -9.38 -9.76
CA THR A 166 -5.03 -10.38 -10.79
C THR A 166 -5.25 -9.90 -12.23
N SER A 167 -5.79 -8.70 -12.41
CA SER A 167 -6.04 -8.06 -13.71
C SER A 167 -5.99 -6.54 -13.59
N ILE A 168 -5.84 -5.83 -14.71
CA ILE A 168 -5.86 -4.36 -14.74
C ILE A 168 -7.24 -3.84 -14.33
N GLU A 169 -8.31 -4.53 -14.70
CA GLU A 169 -9.67 -4.21 -14.27
C GLU A 169 -9.81 -4.26 -12.74
N ASN A 170 -9.10 -5.19 -12.09
CA ASN A 170 -9.06 -5.24 -10.63
C ASN A 170 -8.22 -4.10 -10.02
N VAL A 171 -7.17 -3.65 -10.71
CA VAL A 171 -6.42 -2.44 -10.33
C VAL A 171 -7.37 -1.24 -10.35
N ILE A 172 -8.11 -1.04 -11.44
CA ILE A 172 -9.05 0.08 -11.58
C ILE A 172 -10.18 0.00 -10.55
N ALA A 173 -10.76 -1.18 -10.32
CA ALA A 173 -11.77 -1.36 -9.28
C ALA A 173 -11.25 -1.02 -7.87
N ALA A 174 -9.96 -1.29 -7.60
CA ALA A 174 -9.33 -0.92 -6.34
C ALA A 174 -9.11 0.59 -6.21
N VAL A 175 -8.68 1.26 -7.30
CA VAL A 175 -8.58 2.73 -7.37
C VAL A 175 -9.94 3.37 -7.13
N GLU A 176 -11.00 2.88 -7.76
CA GLU A 176 -12.38 3.34 -7.55
C GLU A 176 -12.83 3.18 -6.09
N GLY A 177 -12.51 2.04 -5.47
CA GLY A 177 -12.78 1.81 -4.05
C GLY A 177 -12.11 2.85 -3.14
N VAL A 178 -10.88 3.27 -3.48
CA VAL A 178 -10.19 4.33 -2.73
C VAL A 178 -10.82 5.70 -3.00
N CYS A 179 -11.14 6.02 -4.24
CA CYS A 179 -11.84 7.25 -4.61
C CYS A 179 -13.18 7.39 -3.89
N ALA A 180 -13.97 6.31 -3.85
CA ALA A 180 -15.27 6.26 -3.15
C ALA A 180 -15.11 6.51 -1.65
N ASN A 181 -14.10 5.91 -1.01
CA ASN A 181 -13.80 6.14 0.41
C ASN A 181 -13.39 7.59 0.72
N LEU A 182 -12.92 8.34 -0.29
CA LEU A 182 -12.59 9.76 -0.17
C LEU A 182 -13.75 10.69 -0.61
N GLY A 183 -14.91 10.13 -0.97
CA GLY A 183 -16.07 10.89 -1.45
C GLY A 183 -15.86 11.54 -2.81
N MET A 184 -14.99 10.96 -3.65
CA MET A 184 -14.81 11.40 -5.04
C MET A 184 -15.97 10.91 -5.92
N ILE A 185 -16.13 11.54 -7.08
CA ILE A 185 -17.17 11.17 -8.06
C ILE A 185 -16.85 9.77 -8.61
N GLU A 186 -17.90 8.98 -8.83
CA GLU A 186 -17.80 7.67 -9.44
C GLU A 186 -17.43 7.80 -10.93
N LEU A 187 -16.48 6.98 -11.37
CA LEU A 187 -16.08 6.97 -12.78
C LEU A 187 -17.21 6.41 -13.64
N ASN A 188 -17.38 6.95 -14.84
CA ASN A 188 -18.22 6.33 -15.86
C ASN A 188 -17.42 5.26 -16.64
N ASP A 189 -18.10 4.52 -17.52
CA ASP A 189 -17.45 3.42 -18.26
C ASP A 189 -16.34 3.90 -19.20
N ASP A 190 -16.49 5.07 -19.83
CA ASP A 190 -15.45 5.66 -20.68
C ASP A 190 -14.21 6.03 -19.87
N GLN A 191 -14.40 6.57 -18.67
CA GLN A 191 -13.32 6.90 -17.73
C GLN A 191 -12.62 5.65 -17.20
N ARG A 192 -13.37 4.59 -16.90
CA ARG A 192 -12.78 3.29 -16.52
C ARG A 192 -11.92 2.74 -17.65
N ASN A 193 -12.44 2.73 -18.87
CA ASN A 193 -11.70 2.25 -20.04
C ASN A 193 -10.43 3.07 -20.29
N LEU A 194 -10.51 4.40 -20.14
CA LEU A 194 -9.33 5.26 -20.23
C LEU A 194 -8.25 4.87 -19.20
N LEU A 195 -8.62 4.63 -17.94
CA LEU A 195 -7.63 4.22 -16.93
C LEU A 195 -7.05 2.82 -17.20
N ILE A 196 -7.84 1.90 -17.77
CA ILE A 196 -7.35 0.60 -18.23
C ILE A 196 -6.29 0.79 -19.32
N GLU A 197 -6.59 1.56 -20.37
CA GLU A 197 -5.65 1.85 -21.46
C GLU A 197 -4.35 2.49 -20.95
N ILE A 198 -4.46 3.40 -19.97
CA ILE A 198 -3.29 4.01 -19.33
C ILE A 198 -2.47 2.96 -18.58
N CYS A 199 -3.10 2.08 -17.80
CA CYS A 199 -2.41 0.99 -17.13
C CYS A 199 -1.66 0.09 -18.12
N GLU A 200 -2.33 -0.35 -19.19
CA GLU A 200 -1.71 -1.17 -20.24
C GLU A 200 -0.51 -0.48 -20.89
N ALA A 201 -0.56 0.84 -21.05
CA ALA A 201 0.53 1.62 -21.63
C ALA A 201 1.76 1.77 -20.71
N ILE A 202 1.57 1.79 -19.38
CA ILE A 202 2.67 2.00 -18.41
C ILE A 202 3.19 0.70 -17.77
N GLU A 203 2.36 -0.35 -17.71
CA GLU A 203 2.71 -1.62 -17.06
C GLU A 203 4.04 -2.23 -17.57
N PRO A 204 4.32 -2.31 -18.89
CA PRO A 204 5.54 -2.95 -19.37
C PRO A 204 6.82 -2.22 -18.94
N GLU A 205 6.75 -0.91 -18.75
CA GLU A 205 7.86 -0.10 -18.26
C GLU A 205 8.05 -0.26 -16.75
N LEU A 206 6.95 -0.24 -15.98
CA LEU A 206 6.98 -0.51 -14.55
C LEU A 206 7.55 -1.91 -14.25
N ALA A 207 7.06 -2.94 -14.95
CA ALA A 207 7.45 -4.33 -14.73
C ALA A 207 8.94 -4.59 -15.00
N ARG A 208 9.50 -3.94 -16.03
CA ARG A 208 10.93 -4.02 -16.36
C ARG A 208 11.84 -3.29 -15.37
N SER A 209 11.27 -2.40 -14.56
CA SER A 209 12.03 -1.53 -13.66
C SER A 209 12.03 -2.02 -12.20
N ILE A 210 11.34 -3.13 -11.90
CA ILE A 210 11.25 -3.69 -10.53
C ILE A 210 12.63 -4.00 -9.93
N ASP A 211 13.54 -4.60 -10.69
CA ASP A 211 14.88 -4.94 -10.19
C ASP A 211 15.68 -3.67 -9.84
N ALA A 212 15.45 -2.57 -10.57
CA ALA A 212 16.07 -1.28 -10.26
C ALA A 212 15.47 -0.65 -8.99
N LEU A 213 14.17 -0.83 -8.76
CA LEU A 213 13.52 -0.41 -7.51
C LEU A 213 14.10 -1.17 -6.31
N GLU A 214 14.28 -2.48 -6.42
CA GLU A 214 14.86 -3.30 -5.34
C GLU A 214 16.24 -2.76 -4.91
N ILE A 215 17.10 -2.42 -5.89
CA ILE A 215 18.41 -1.80 -5.62
C ILE A 215 18.27 -0.42 -4.96
N GLN A 216 17.30 0.39 -5.38
CA GLN A 216 17.04 1.72 -4.81
C GLN A 216 16.59 1.63 -3.34
N LEU A 217 15.89 0.54 -2.97
CA LEU A 217 15.35 0.32 -1.63
C LEU A 217 16.37 -0.19 -0.61
N LEU A 218 17.46 -0.84 -1.05
CA LEU A 218 18.65 -1.16 -0.24
C LEU A 218 19.26 0.11 0.39
#